data_AF-A0A8I2K748-F1
#
_entry.id   AF-A0A8I2K748-F1
#
_cell.length_a   1.000
_cell.length_b   1.000
_cell.length_c   1.000
_cell.angle_alpha   90.00
_cell.angle_beta   90.00
_cell.angle_gamma   90.00
#
_symmetry.space_group_name_H-M   'P 1'
#
loop_
_entity.id
_entity.type
_entity.pdbx_description
1 polymer ?
#
loop_
_entity_poly.entity_id
_entity_poly.type
_entity_poly.pdbx_seq_one_letter_code
_entity_poly.pdbx_strand_id
1 'polypeptide(L)' 'MHPKRSIVWSKNEIDLQDPFQRKWYYRQVLMNGRAEDVAAIDWEEIKKYLPELNLPAEINRVWESYFNAQT' A
#
# COMPACT_ATOMS: atom_id res chain seq x y z
N MET A 1 -3.96 -8.89 -11.35
CA MET A 1 -3.13 -7.70 -11.63
C MET A 1 -1.69 -8.09 -11.37
N HIS A 2 -0.77 -7.93 -12.33
CA HIS A 2 0.66 -8.12 -12.08
C HIS A 2 1.26 -6.81 -11.54
N PRO A 3 1.81 -6.78 -10.32
CA PRO A 3 2.48 -5.58 -9.81
C PRO A 3 3.73 -5.28 -10.64
N LYS A 4 3.94 -4.01 -11.00
CA LYS A 4 5.12 -3.58 -11.78
C LYS A 4 6.41 -3.82 -10.97
N ARG A 5 7.50 -4.13 -11.69
CA ARG A 5 8.79 -4.72 -11.26
C ARG A 5 9.70 -3.81 -10.41
N SER A 6 9.15 -2.95 -9.56
CA SER A 6 9.93 -1.98 -8.77
C SER A 6 10.29 -2.49 -7.38
N ILE A 7 9.50 -3.43 -6.86
CA ILE A 7 9.71 -4.09 -5.57
C ILE A 7 10.18 -5.52 -5.85
N VAL A 8 11.32 -5.92 -5.26
CA VAL A 8 11.83 -7.29 -5.38
C VAL A 8 10.96 -8.17 -4.48
N TRP A 9 9.88 -8.70 -5.04
CA TRP A 9 8.97 -9.58 -4.31
C TRP A 9 9.62 -10.96 -4.14
N SER A 10 9.52 -11.55 -2.95
CA SER A 10 9.86 -12.96 -2.73
C SER A 10 8.89 -13.94 -3.42
N LYS A 11 7.81 -13.43 -4.03
CA LYS A 11 6.82 -14.18 -4.82
C LYS A 11 6.51 -13.42 -6.12
N ASN A 12 6.56 -14.11 -7.26
CA ASN A 12 6.33 -13.50 -8.59
C ASN A 12 4.88 -13.03 -8.81
N GLU A 13 3.91 -13.52 -8.03
CA GLU A 13 2.50 -13.15 -8.15
C GLU A 13 1.90 -12.96 -6.74
N ILE A 14 1.26 -11.80 -6.54
CA ILE A 14 0.50 -11.48 -5.33
C ILE A 14 -0.98 -11.61 -5.69
N ASP A 15 -1.70 -12.42 -4.93
CA ASP A 15 -3.14 -12.53 -5.09
C ASP A 15 -3.84 -11.46 -4.25
N LEU A 16 -4.41 -10.46 -4.92
CA LEU A 16 -5.16 -9.39 -4.26
C LEU A 16 -6.58 -9.83 -3.84
N GLN A 17 -7.04 -11.04 -4.22
CA GLN A 17 -8.30 -11.58 -3.71
C GLN A 17 -8.18 -12.11 -2.28
N ASP A 18 -6.97 -12.43 -1.83
CA ASP A 18 -6.69 -12.81 -0.45
C ASP A 18 -6.58 -11.54 0.42
N PRO A 19 -7.49 -11.34 1.41
CA PRO A 19 -7.47 -10.15 2.26
C PRO A 19 -6.16 -9.95 3.03
N PHE A 20 -5.47 -11.04 3.37
CA PHE A 20 -4.19 -10.99 4.06
C PHE A 20 -3.07 -10.55 3.13
N GLN A 21 -2.98 -11.15 1.94
CA GLN A 21 -1.99 -10.75 0.93
C GLN A 21 -2.21 -9.32 0.46
N ARG A 22 -3.46 -8.89 0.33
CA ARG A 22 -3.83 -7.53 -0.05
C ARG A 22 -3.38 -6.50 0.99
N LYS A 23 -3.68 -6.72 2.27
CA LYS A 23 -3.19 -5.85 3.36
C LYS A 23 -1.67 -5.83 3.41
N TRP A 24 -1.04 -6.99 3.30
CA TRP A 24 0.43 -7.08 3.26
C TRP A 24 1.02 -6.32 2.08
N TYR A 25 0.42 -6.42 0.89
CA TYR A 25 0.83 -5.69 -0.31
C TYR A 25 0.74 -4.18 -0.12
N TYR A 26 -0.38 -3.66 0.37
CA TYR A 26 -0.50 -2.22 0.63
C TYR A 26 0.50 -1.74 1.66
N ARG A 27 0.73 -2.52 2.72
CA ARG A 27 1.79 -2.21 3.69
C ARG A 27 3.16 -2.10 3.01
N GLN A 28 3.50 -3.03 2.12
CA GLN A 28 4.77 -3.00 1.41
C GLN A 28 4.88 -1.82 0.44
N VAL A 29 3.83 -1.51 -0.32
CA VAL A 29 3.86 -0.39 -1.27
C VAL A 29 3.94 0.95 -0.53
N LEU A 30 3.23 1.12 0.58
CA LEU A 30 3.29 2.35 1.38
C LEU A 30 4.62 2.54 2.12
N MET A 31 5.34 1.45 2.41
CA MET A 31 6.64 1.52 3.10
C MET A 31 7.83 1.59 2.15
N ASN A 32 7.79 0.85 1.03
CA ASN A 32 8.95 0.61 0.16
C ASN A 32 8.65 0.82 -1.32
N GLY A 33 7.40 1.12 -1.69
CA GLY A 33 6.98 1.30 -3.06
C GLY A 33 7.46 2.62 -3.65
N ARG A 34 7.63 2.65 -4.97
CA ARG A 34 7.91 3.89 -5.70
C ARG A 34 6.62 4.67 -5.90
N ALA A 35 6.73 5.96 -6.21
CA ALA A 35 5.58 6.80 -6.51
C ALA A 35 4.67 6.20 -7.60
N GLU A 36 5.24 5.50 -8.58
CA GLU A 36 4.49 4.81 -9.64
C GLU A 36 3.67 3.61 -9.12
N ASP A 37 4.20 2.88 -8.13
CA ASP A 37 3.50 1.75 -7.52
C ASP A 37 2.37 2.24 -6.62
N VAL A 38 2.61 3.33 -5.88
CA VAL A 38 1.59 4.01 -5.06
C VAL A 38 0.51 4.64 -5.96
N ALA A 39 0.86 5.14 -7.14
CA ALA A 39 -0.13 5.65 -8.08
C ALA A 39 -1.00 4.56 -8.73
N ALA A 40 -0.51 3.32 -8.78
CA ALA A 40 -1.20 2.20 -9.42
C ALA A 40 -2.19 1.45 -8.50
N ILE A 41 -2.20 1.78 -7.21
CA ILE A 41 -3.08 1.15 -6.21
C ILE A 41 -4.33 2.00 -5.96
N ASP A 42 -5.40 1.36 -5.52
CA ASP A 42 -6.68 2.03 -5.23
C ASP A 42 -6.57 2.83 -3.92
N TRP A 43 -6.54 4.15 -4.05
CA TRP A 43 -6.39 5.09 -2.95
C TRP A 43 -7.56 5.09 -1.97
N GLU A 44 -8.78 4.85 -2.45
CA GLU A 44 -9.97 4.74 -1.59
C GLU A 44 -9.88 3.48 -0.74
N GLU A 45 -9.41 2.40 -1.36
CA GLU A 45 -9.22 1.14 -0.66
C GLU A 45 -8.12 1.24 0.41
N ILE A 46 -7.02 1.93 0.11
CA ILE A 46 -5.95 2.18 1.07
C ILE A 46 -6.42 3.04 2.22
N LYS A 47 -7.16 4.11 1.95
CA LYS A 47 -7.69 4.99 3.01
C LYS A 47 -8.53 4.20 4.01
N LYS A 48 -9.29 3.21 3.53
CA LYS A 48 -10.07 2.29 4.39
C LYS A 48 -9.17 1.35 5.19
N TYR A 49 -8.14 0.76 4.58
CA TYR A 49 -7.27 -0.21 5.25
C TYR A 49 -6.14 0.42 6.05
N LEU A 50 -5.79 1.68 5.85
CA LEU A 50 -4.68 2.39 6.48
C LEU A 50 -4.60 2.15 8.00
N PRO A 51 -5.68 2.30 8.79
CA PRO A 51 -5.64 2.01 10.24
C PRO A 51 -5.38 0.53 10.56
N GLU A 52 -5.69 -0.39 9.65
CA GLU A 52 -5.50 -1.83 9.82
C GLU A 52 -4.11 -2.33 9.37
N LEU A 53 -3.36 -1.53 8.60
CA LEU A 53 -2.07 -1.93 8.02
C LEU A 53 -0.93 -2.02 9.05
N ASN A 54 -1.14 -1.57 10.29
CA ASN A 54 -0.14 -1.57 11.37
C ASN A 54 1.22 -1.03 10.88
N LEU A 55 1.17 0.14 10.23
CA LEU A 55 2.35 0.84 9.75
C LEU A 55 3.13 1.44 10.92
N PRO A 56 4.46 1.60 10.80
CA PRO A 56 5.23 2.42 11.75
C PRO A 56 4.62 3.82 11.87
N ALA A 57 4.58 4.37 13.09
CA ALA A 57 3.86 5.60 13.40
C ALA A 57 4.26 6.79 12.50
N GLU A 58 5.55 6.91 12.17
CA GLU A 58 6.06 7.97 11.30
C GLU A 58 5.52 7.86 9.87
N ILE A 59 5.49 6.64 9.32
CA ILE A 59 4.96 6.37 7.98
C ILE A 59 3.45 6.58 7.97
N ASN A 60 2.74 6.09 8.99
CA ASN A 60 1.30 6.25 9.09
C ASN A 60 0.92 7.74 9.11
N ARG A 61 1.62 8.54 9.92
CA ARG A 61 1.38 9.98 10.02
C ARG A 61 1.56 10.72 8.69
N VAL A 62 2.56 10.33 7.88
CA VAL A 62 2.77 10.92 6.54
C VAL A 62 1.57 10.63 5.64
N TRP A 63 1.12 9.37 5.59
CA TRP A 63 -0.01 8.98 4.76
C TRP A 63 -1.34 9.58 5.26
N GLU A 64 -1.60 9.55 6.56
CA GLU A 64 -2.76 10.22 7.16
C GLU A 64 -2.78 11.72 6.83
N SER A 65 -1.63 12.40 6.93
CA SER A 65 -1.53 13.82 6.59
C SER A 65 -1.79 14.07 5.10
N TYR A 66 -1.27 13.20 4.22
CA TYR A 66 -1.52 13.26 2.78
C TYR A 66 -3.00 13.10 2.44
N PHE A 67 -3.65 12.07 2.99
CA PHE A 67 -5.08 11.82 2.75
C PHE A 67 -5.99 12.89 3.34
N ASN A 68 -5.61 13.48 4.48
CA ASN A 68 -6.35 14.59 5.08
C ASN A 68 -6.18 15.89 4.28
N ALA A 69 -5.01 16.15 3.69
CA ALA A 69 -4.76 17.34 2.87
C ALA A 69 -5.47 17.30 1.50
N GLN A 70 -5.92 16.12 1.06
CA GLN A 70 -6.62 15.92 -0.20
C GLN A 70 -8.16 16.00 -0.07
N THR A 71 -8.67 16.29 1.14
CA THR A 71 -10.11 16.44 1.45
C THR A 71 -10.56 17.91 1.39
#